data_AF-A0A1X7JJ10-F1
#
_entry.id   AF-A0A1X7JJ10-F1
#
_cell.length_a   1.000
_cell.length_b   1.000
_cell.length_c   1.000
_cell.angle_alpha   90.00
_cell.angle_beta   90.00
_cell.angle_gamma   90.00
#
_symmetry.space_group_name_H-M   'P 1'
#
loop_
_entity.id
_entity.type
_entity.pdbx_description
1 polymer ?
#
loop_
_entity_poly.entity_id
_entity_poly.type
_entity_poly.pdbx_seq_one_letter_code
_entity_poly.pdbx_strand_id
1 'polypeptide(L)'
;MSHTPGPWYVATKQDCDEEGHCGESVYDRGSGVLAVIDGEPETIATPWLEADAHLIAAATDMLAMLEELRECAYCWCDYEVPLGIVERLDEVIRKARDEE
;
A
#
# COMPACT_ATOMS: atom_id res chain seq x y z
N MET A 1 -15.47 -5.09 -2.83
CA MET A 1 -15.28 -3.91 -3.72
C MET A 1 -13.89 -4.04 -4.35
N SER A 2 -13.59 -3.45 -5.53
CA SER A 2 -12.22 -3.48 -6.07
C SER A 2 -11.48 -2.21 -5.67
N HIS A 3 -10.28 -2.34 -5.07
CA HIS A 3 -9.39 -1.21 -4.79
C HIS A 3 -8.98 -0.49 -6.09
N THR A 4 -8.57 0.78 -5.99
CA THR A 4 -8.06 1.54 -7.14
C THR A 4 -6.83 0.83 -7.72
N PRO A 5 -6.81 0.45 -9.00
CA PRO A 5 -5.64 -0.19 -9.60
C PRO A 5 -4.39 0.70 -9.53
N GLY A 6 -3.23 0.07 -9.43
CA GLY A 6 -1.94 0.75 -9.54
C GLY A 6 -1.56 1.04 -11.01
N PRO A 7 -0.40 1.69 -11.24
CA PRO A 7 0.56 2.12 -10.24
C PRO A 7 0.13 3.41 -9.54
N TRP A 8 0.41 3.51 -8.24
CA TRP A 8 0.27 4.74 -7.49
C TRP A 8 1.61 5.48 -7.43
N TYR A 9 1.55 6.80 -7.32
CA TYR A 9 2.72 7.67 -7.34
C TYR A 9 2.76 8.56 -6.09
N VAL A 10 3.96 8.90 -5.63
CA VAL A 10 4.15 9.90 -4.59
C VAL A 10 4.26 11.28 -5.24
N ALA A 11 3.54 12.25 -4.70
CA ALA A 11 3.75 13.65 -5.00
C ALA A 11 3.98 14.45 -3.73
N THR A 12 5.09 15.16 -3.75
CA THR A 12 5.42 16.17 -2.75
C THR A 12 4.66 17.44 -3.11
N LYS A 13 3.77 17.88 -2.21
CA LYS A 13 3.05 19.16 -2.28
C LYS A 13 1.91 19.27 -3.30
N GLN A 14 1.23 18.18 -3.62
CA GLN A 14 0.12 18.22 -4.59
C GLN A 14 -1.22 18.63 -3.95
N ASP A 15 -1.37 18.39 -2.64
CA ASP A 15 -2.53 18.80 -1.87
C ASP A 15 -2.05 19.75 -0.76
N CYS A 16 -2.39 21.02 -0.90
CA CYS A 16 -2.08 22.04 0.08
C CYS A 16 -3.38 22.52 0.71
N ASP A 17 -3.42 22.67 2.03
CA ASP A 17 -4.56 23.32 2.68
C ASP A 17 -4.66 24.81 2.30
N GLU A 18 -5.72 25.48 2.75
CA GLU A 18 -5.92 26.93 2.50
C GLU A 18 -4.80 27.80 3.09
N GLU A 19 -4.00 27.27 4.02
CA GLU A 19 -2.86 27.91 4.68
C GLU A 19 -1.53 27.64 3.95
N GLY A 20 -1.53 26.78 2.94
CA GLY A 20 -0.36 26.43 2.14
C GLY A 20 0.53 25.35 2.75
N HIS A 21 0.06 24.63 3.77
CA HIS A 21 0.72 23.42 4.25
C HIS A 21 0.46 22.30 3.25
N CYS A 22 1.52 21.77 2.69
CA CYS A 22 1.40 20.69 1.72
C CYS A 22 2.04 19.42 2.30
N GLY A 23 1.23 18.37 2.40
CA GLY A 23 1.67 17.04 2.83
C GLY A 23 2.27 16.23 1.68
N GLU A 24 2.95 15.14 2.03
CA GLU A 24 3.24 14.08 1.07
C GLU A 24 1.92 13.39 0.71
N SER A 25 1.74 13.06 -0.56
CA SER A 25 0.49 12.51 -1.07
C SER A 25 0.74 11.35 -2.01
N VAL A 26 -0.21 10.40 -2.02
CA VAL A 26 -0.24 9.29 -2.96
C VAL A 26 -1.38 9.51 -3.92
N TYR A 27 -1.11 9.42 -5.22
CA TYR A 27 -2.09 9.69 -6.26
C TYR A 27 -2.04 8.66 -7.40
N ASP A 28 -3.18 8.52 -8.08
CA ASP A 28 -3.29 7.87 -9.38
C ASP A 28 -3.46 8.94 -10.47
N ARG A 29 -2.87 8.72 -11.64
CA ARG A 29 -2.94 9.70 -12.75
C ARG A 29 -4.34 9.85 -13.33
N GLY A 30 -5.19 8.82 -13.22
CA GLY A 30 -6.57 8.86 -13.70
C GLY A 30 -7.54 9.38 -12.64
N SER A 31 -7.29 9.06 -11.38
CA SER A 31 -8.25 9.23 -10.27
C SER A 31 -7.91 10.41 -9.34
N GLY A 32 -6.69 10.94 -9.42
CA GLY A 32 -6.21 12.02 -8.54
C GLY A 32 -5.64 11.50 -7.22
N VAL A 33 -5.66 12.35 -6.19
CA VAL A 33 -5.11 12.03 -4.85
C VAL A 33 -5.95 10.93 -4.19
N LEU A 34 -5.27 9.87 -3.74
CA LEU A 34 -5.85 8.71 -3.06
C LEU A 34 -5.62 8.76 -1.55
N ALA A 35 -4.48 9.30 -1.13
CA ALA A 35 -4.13 9.47 0.28
C ALA A 35 -3.25 10.70 0.48
N VAL A 36 -3.44 11.39 1.60
CA VAL A 36 -2.57 12.46 2.09
C VAL A 36 -1.99 11.99 3.42
N ILE A 37 -0.67 12.09 3.55
CA ILE A 37 0.05 11.71 4.75
C ILE A 37 0.18 12.97 5.58
N ASP A 38 -0.69 13.08 6.57
CA ASP A 38 -0.70 14.19 7.51
C ASP A 38 0.27 13.93 8.67
N GLY A 39 0.97 14.97 9.07
CA GLY A 39 1.88 14.93 10.19
C GLY A 39 2.09 16.31 10.77
N GLU A 40 1.94 16.42 12.08
CA GLU A 40 2.19 17.68 12.78
C GLU A 40 3.66 18.09 12.56
N PRO A 41 3.92 19.28 11.98
CA PRO A 41 5.28 19.72 11.64
C PRO A 41 6.21 19.79 12.86
N GLU A 42 5.63 19.97 14.05
CA GLU A 42 6.36 20.10 15.32
C GLU A 42 6.78 18.74 15.90
N THR A 43 6.16 17.64 15.47
CA THR A 43 6.34 16.32 16.10
C THR A 43 6.80 15.23 15.12
N ILE A 44 6.56 15.39 13.81
CA ILE A 44 6.96 14.42 12.80
C ILE A 44 8.04 15.00 11.90
N ALA A 45 9.17 14.29 11.80
CA ALA A 45 10.22 14.66 10.87
C ALA A 45 9.79 14.33 9.43
N THR A 46 9.93 15.31 8.53
CA THR A 46 9.52 15.23 7.11
C THR A 46 9.96 13.95 6.36
N PRO A 47 11.18 13.41 6.58
CA PRO A 47 11.59 12.15 5.96
C PRO A 47 10.71 10.93 6.27
N TRP A 48 9.96 10.96 7.38
CA TRP A 48 9.06 9.87 7.78
C TRP A 48 7.77 9.92 6.96
N LEU A 49 7.24 11.12 6.71
CA LEU A 49 6.05 11.32 5.86
C LEU A 49 6.31 10.87 4.42
N GLU A 50 7.52 11.15 3.91
CA GLU A 50 7.95 10.69 2.58
C GLU A 50 8.05 9.16 2.52
N ALA A 51 8.65 8.55 3.56
CA ALA A 51 8.77 7.09 3.64
C ALA A 51 7.38 6.40 3.73
N ASP A 52 6.45 6.96 4.50
CA ASP A 52 5.09 6.46 4.61
C ASP A 52 4.33 6.59 3.29
N ALA A 53 4.49 7.72 2.58
CA ALA A 53 3.91 7.90 1.25
C ALA A 53 4.42 6.86 0.25
N HIS A 54 5.73 6.58 0.25
CA HIS A 54 6.31 5.53 -0.58
C HIS A 54 5.80 4.13 -0.21
N LEU A 55 5.63 3.84 1.08
CA LEU A 55 5.07 2.57 1.54
C LEU A 55 3.63 2.38 1.03
N ILE A 56 2.80 3.42 1.13
CA ILE A 56 1.42 3.40 0.63
C ILE A 56 1.39 3.26 -0.89
N ALA A 57 2.23 4.02 -1.62
CA ALA A 57 2.28 3.94 -3.08
C ALA A 57 2.68 2.56 -3.60
N ALA A 58 3.51 1.83 -2.85
CA ALA A 58 3.91 0.46 -3.19
C ALA A 58 2.86 -0.60 -2.81
N ALA A 59 1.73 -0.25 -2.19
CA ALA A 59 0.74 -1.21 -1.71
C ALA A 59 0.15 -2.09 -2.83
N THR A 60 -0.07 -1.52 -4.03
CA THR A 60 -0.58 -2.29 -5.18
C THR A 60 0.44 -3.32 -5.67
N ASP A 61 1.71 -2.95 -5.69
CA ASP A 61 2.80 -3.84 -6.11
C ASP A 61 3.03 -4.94 -5.06
N MET A 62 2.94 -4.59 -3.77
CA MET A 62 3.00 -5.57 -2.68
C MET A 62 1.85 -6.57 -2.76
N LEU A 63 0.63 -6.13 -3.08
CA LEU A 63 -0.50 -7.04 -3.25
C LEU A 63 -0.28 -8.01 -4.43
N ALA A 64 0.19 -7.50 -5.57
CA ALA A 64 0.54 -8.36 -6.71
C ALA A 64 1.62 -9.39 -6.35
N MET A 65 2.67 -8.97 -5.63
CA MET A 65 3.71 -9.87 -5.14
C MET A 65 3.17 -10.93 -4.17
N LEU A 66 2.22 -10.57 -3.30
CA LEU A 66 1.59 -11.53 -2.39
C LEU A 66 0.76 -12.58 -3.14
N GLU A 67 0.06 -12.17 -4.20
CA GLU A 67 -0.69 -13.09 -5.08
C GLU A 67 0.25 -14.08 -5.79
N GLU A 68 1.36 -13.60 -6.37
CA GLU A 68 2.39 -14.45 -6.98
C GLU A 68 3.04 -15.40 -5.96
N LEU A 69 3.34 -14.90 -4.75
CA LEU A 69 3.89 -15.71 -3.67
C LEU A 69 2.92 -16.80 -3.22
N ARG A 70 1.62 -16.50 -3.20
CA ARG A 70 0.57 -17.46 -2.85
C ARG A 70 0.50 -18.59 -3.88
N GLU A 71 0.59 -18.27 -5.16
CA GLU A 71 0.66 -19.27 -6.24
C GLU A 71 1.94 -20.14 -6.14
N CYS A 72 3.08 -19.52 -5.84
CA CYS A 72 4.35 -20.24 -5.65
C CYS A 72 4.30 -21.15 -4.41
N ALA A 73 3.75 -20.66 -3.30
CA ALA A 73 3.62 -21.42 -2.06
C ALA A 73 2.70 -22.64 -2.22
N TYR A 74 1.66 -22.53 -3.05
CA TYR A 74 0.82 -23.68 -3.41
C TYR A 74 1.62 -24.81 -4.07
N CYS A 75 2.57 -24.48 -4.95
CA CYS A 75 3.47 -25.45 -5.58
C CYS A 75 4.42 -26.14 -4.59
N TRP A 76 4.61 -25.57 -3.40
CA TRP A 76 5.48 -26.13 -2.35
C TRP A 76 4.71 -26.84 -1.25
N CYS A 77 3.37 -26.85 -1.30
CA CYS A 77 2.53 -27.52 -0.29
C CYS A 77 2.74 -29.04 -0.22
N ASP A 78 3.26 -29.66 -1.29
CA ASP A 78 3.64 -31.09 -1.32
C ASP A 78 4.81 -31.40 -0.37
N TYR A 79 5.61 -30.39 -0.03
CA TYR A 79 6.59 -30.46 1.04
C TYR A 79 5.92 -29.83 2.25
N GLU A 80 5.58 -30.60 3.27
CA GLU A 80 4.90 -30.12 4.50
C GLU A 80 5.69 -28.97 5.17
N VAL A 81 5.56 -27.74 4.69
CA VAL A 81 6.19 -26.55 5.27
C VAL A 81 5.29 -26.10 6.43
N PRO A 82 5.71 -26.29 7.69
CA PRO A 82 4.84 -26.15 8.85
C PRO A 82 4.74 -24.70 9.31
N LEU A 83 4.51 -23.78 8.37
CA LEU A 83 4.43 -22.34 8.63
C LEU A 83 3.06 -21.74 8.32
N GLY A 84 2.12 -22.55 7.79
CA GLY A 84 0.78 -22.11 7.39
C GLY A 84 0.80 -20.91 6.45
N ILE A 85 1.81 -20.86 5.55
CA ILE A 85 2.12 -19.65 4.79
C ILE A 85 1.03 -19.37 3.76
N VAL A 86 0.43 -20.41 3.18
CA VAL A 86 -0.68 -20.26 2.23
C VAL A 86 -1.89 -19.66 2.93
N GLU A 87 -2.27 -20.19 4.11
CA GLU A 87 -3.41 -19.65 4.87
C GLU A 87 -3.19 -18.20 5.28
N ARG A 88 -1.96 -17.85 5.70
CA ARG A 88 -1.60 -16.46 6.07
C ARG A 88 -1.60 -15.52 4.87
N LEU A 89 -1.14 -15.97 3.71
CA LEU A 89 -1.20 -15.18 2.47
C LEU A 89 -2.64 -14.98 2.02
N ASP A 90 -3.45 -16.05 2.05
CA ASP A 90 -4.89 -15.99 1.73
C ASP A 90 -5.61 -14.98 2.63
N GLU A 91 -5.36 -15.00 3.95
CA GLU A 91 -5.96 -14.06 4.89
C GLU A 91 -5.60 -12.60 4.58
N VAL A 92 -4.32 -12.32 4.28
CA VAL A 92 -3.87 -10.95 3.98
C VAL A 92 -4.43 -10.47 2.63
N ILE A 93 -4.42 -11.30 1.59
CA ILE A 93 -4.99 -10.95 0.28
C ILE A 93 -6.50 -10.70 0.39
N ARG A 94 -7.21 -11.60 1.08
CA ARG A 94 -8.65 -11.47 1.32
C ARG A 94 -8.97 -10.15 2.05
N LYS A 95 -8.20 -9.82 3.09
CA LYS A 95 -8.33 -8.54 3.80
C LYS A 95 -8.05 -7.34 2.90
N ALA A 96 -7.01 -7.40 2.05
CA ALA A 96 -6.67 -6.32 1.12
C ALA A 96 -7.75 -6.09 0.04
N ARG A 97 -8.50 -7.13 -0.32
CA ARG A 97 -9.61 -7.06 -1.29
C ARG A 97 -10.96 -6.77 -0.67
N ASP A 98 -11.05 -6.65 0.65
CA ASP A 98 -12.32 -6.52 1.38
C ASP A 98 -13.28 -7.68 1.05
N GLU A 99 -12.73 -8.90 1.05
CA GLU A 99 -13.45 -10.16 0.87
C GLU A 99 -13.68 -10.79 2.27
N GLU A 100 -14.89 -11.25 2.59
CA GLU A 100 -15.24 -11.80 3.92
C GLU A 100 -14.89 -13.29 4.07
#